data_AF-A0A3D2J1E7-F1
#
_entry.id   AF-A0A3D2J1E7-F1
#
_cell.length_a   1.000
_cell.length_b   1.000
_cell.length_c   1.000
_cell.angle_alpha   90.00
_cell.angle_beta   90.00
_cell.angle_gamma   90.00
#
_symmetry.space_group_name_H-M   'P 1'
#
loop_
_entity.id
_entity.type
_entity.pdbx_description
1 polymer ?
#
loop_
_entity_poly.entity_id
_entity_poly.type
_entity_poly.pdbx_seq_one_letter_code
_entity_poly.pdbx_strand_id
1 'polypeptide(L)'
;FTIPTLVILGYRDRVFRRKLYEDVLRCNPGAQLVDIPVSAHLVQLERPDAVNRAISHFIEKQPDVKTSGGKKPQSIFQRIARRISFA
;
A
#
# COMPACT_ATOMS: atom_id res chain seq x y z
N PHE A 1 0.70 2.08 -21.99
CA PHE A 1 1.38 2.14 -20.68
C PHE A 1 0.68 1.19 -19.75
N THR A 2 1.41 0.27 -19.10
CA THR A 2 0.86 -0.60 -18.05
C THR A 2 1.08 0.09 -16.72
N ILE A 3 0.01 0.46 -16.03
CA ILE A 3 0.09 1.13 -14.73
C ILE A 3 -0.07 0.05 -13.65
N PRO A 4 0.91 -0.11 -12.73
CA PRO A 4 0.76 -1.01 -11.60
C PRO A 4 -0.53 -0.71 -10.85
N THR A 5 -1.35 -1.73 -10.62
CA THR A 5 -2.65 -1.58 -9.95
C THR A 5 -2.78 -2.63 -8.86
N LEU A 6 -3.18 -2.20 -7.68
CA LEU A 6 -3.59 -3.05 -6.57
C LEU A 6 -5.10 -2.93 -6.38
N VAL A 7 -5.78 -4.07 -6.39
CA VAL A 7 -7.19 -4.19 -6.06
C VAL A 7 -7.30 -4.89 -4.71
N ILE A 8 -7.97 -4.26 -3.75
CA ILE A 8 -8.22 -4.83 -2.43
C ILE A 8 -9.73 -4.98 -2.27
N LEU A 9 -10.18 -6.17 -1.91
CA LEU A 9 -11.59 -6.47 -1.65
C LEU A 9 -11.76 -7.22 -0.32
N GLY A 10 -12.94 -7.10 0.26
CA GLY A 10 -13.35 -7.96 1.37
C GLY A 10 -14.09 -9.16 0.83
N TYR A 11 -13.78 -10.35 1.35
CA TYR A 11 -14.43 -11.60 0.93
C TYR A 11 -15.95 -11.57 1.10
N ARG A 12 -16.45 -10.81 2.08
CA ARG A 12 -17.87 -10.72 2.45
C ARG A 12 -18.57 -9.54 1.80
N ASP A 13 -17.97 -8.88 0.81
CA ASP A 13 -18.59 -7.77 0.11
C ASP A 13 -19.89 -8.20 -0.58
N ARG A 14 -20.95 -7.43 -0.34
CA ARG A 14 -22.28 -7.61 -0.93
C ARG A 14 -22.75 -6.39 -1.72
N VAL A 15 -22.00 -5.29 -1.68
CA VAL A 15 -22.23 -4.08 -2.47
C VAL A 15 -21.71 -4.31 -3.89
N PHE A 16 -20.48 -4.81 -4.01
CA PHE A 16 -19.91 -5.23 -5.29
C PHE A 16 -19.72 -6.73 -5.33
N ARG A 17 -20.15 -7.34 -6.45
CA ARG A 17 -19.93 -8.76 -6.69
C ARG A 17 -18.45 -9.00 -6.94
N ARG A 18 -17.90 -10.09 -6.41
CA ARG A 18 -16.51 -10.54 -6.62
C ARG A 18 -16.06 -10.43 -8.09
N LYS A 19 -16.93 -10.84 -9.02
CA LYS A 19 -16.68 -10.78 -10.46
C LYS A 19 -16.22 -9.38 -10.92
N LEU A 20 -16.78 -8.30 -10.38
CA LEU A 20 -16.41 -6.94 -10.78
C LEU A 20 -14.95 -6.61 -10.43
N TYR A 21 -14.43 -7.14 -9.32
CA TYR A 21 -13.02 -7.01 -8.97
C TYR A 21 -12.15 -7.84 -9.91
N GLU A 22 -12.56 -9.08 -10.22
CA GLU A 22 -11.87 -9.97 -11.15
C GLU A 22 -11.83 -9.41 -12.57
N ASP A 23 -12.87 -8.68 -12.97
CA ASP A 23 -12.94 -7.96 -14.25
C ASP A 23 -11.83 -6.91 -14.36
N VAL A 24 -11.41 -6.27 -13.25
CA VAL A 24 -10.28 -5.33 -13.25
C VAL A 24 -8.97 -6.03 -13.64
N LEU A 25 -8.73 -7.24 -13.16
CA LEU A 25 -7.52 -8.00 -13.53
C LEU A 25 -7.52 -8.38 -15.02
N ARG A 26 -8.70 -8.63 -15.60
CA ARG A 26 -8.80 -8.91 -17.03
C ARG A 26 -8.55 -7.66 -17.88
N CYS A 27 -9.08 -6.53 -17.46
CA CYS A 27 -8.93 -5.26 -18.18
C CYS A 27 -7.56 -4.60 -17.99
N ASN A 28 -6.87 -4.87 -16.88
CA ASN A 28 -5.54 -4.37 -16.59
C ASN A 28 -4.55 -5.53 -16.35
N PRO A 29 -3.92 -6.06 -17.43
CA PRO A 29 -2.90 -7.08 -17.32
C PRO A 29 -1.74 -6.64 -16.43
N GLY A 30 -1.51 -7.36 -15.33
CA GLY A 30 -0.50 -7.03 -14.32
C GLY A 30 -1.05 -6.42 -13.03
N ALA A 31 -2.37 -6.18 -12.94
CA ALA A 31 -3.01 -5.85 -11.69
C ALA A 31 -2.91 -7.00 -10.67
N GLN A 32 -2.78 -6.65 -9.39
CA GLN A 32 -2.71 -7.58 -8.27
C GLN A 32 -4.02 -7.50 -7.48
N LEU A 33 -4.50 -8.65 -6.99
CA LEU A 33 -5.70 -8.74 -6.16
C LEU A 33 -5.33 -9.23 -4.76
N VAL A 34 -5.79 -8.53 -3.72
CA VAL A 34 -5.66 -8.94 -2.33
C VAL A 34 -7.05 -9.06 -1.71
N ASP A 35 -7.36 -10.28 -1.28
CA ASP A 35 -8.60 -10.62 -0.58
C ASP A 35 -8.40 -10.57 0.93
N ILE A 36 -9.30 -9.87 1.64
CA ILE A 36 -9.32 -9.79 3.10
C ILE A 36 -10.50 -10.66 3.62
N PRO A 37 -10.25 -11.89 4.11
CA PRO A 37 -11.29 -12.90 4.34
C PRO A 37 -12.40 -12.51 5.31
N VAL A 38 -12.07 -11.69 6.31
CA VAL A 38 -12.98 -11.32 7.40
C VAL A 38 -13.71 -10.01 7.14
N SER A 39 -13.43 -9.31 6.03
CA SER A 39 -13.99 -7.98 5.74
C SER A 39 -15.13 -8.02 4.73
N ALA A 40 -16.05 -7.06 4.82
CA ALA A 40 -17.06 -6.74 3.83
C ALA A 40 -16.60 -5.58 2.93
N HIS A 41 -17.45 -4.57 2.74
CA HIS A 41 -17.24 -3.57 1.70
C HIS A 41 -16.19 -2.49 2.07
N LEU A 42 -16.23 -1.99 3.31
CA LEU A 42 -15.39 -0.88 3.76
C LEU A 42 -14.09 -1.42 4.36
N VAL A 43 -13.33 -2.17 3.56
CA VAL A 43 -12.13 -2.91 3.99
C VAL A 43 -11.11 -2.05 4.75
N GLN A 44 -10.97 -0.78 4.38
CA GLN A 44 -10.04 0.17 5.00
C GLN A 44 -10.47 0.52 6.44
N LEU A 45 -11.77 0.52 6.73
CA LEU A 45 -12.31 0.77 8.06
C LEU A 45 -12.35 -0.50 8.90
N GLU A 46 -12.68 -1.64 8.28
CA GLU A 46 -12.83 -2.91 8.99
C GLU A 46 -11.48 -3.53 9.38
N ARG A 47 -10.46 -3.42 8.52
CA ARG A 47 -9.13 -4.02 8.70
C ARG A 47 -8.01 -3.07 8.24
N PRO A 48 -7.85 -1.91 8.88
CA PRO A 48 -6.88 -0.89 8.47
C PRO A 48 -5.45 -1.44 8.38
N ASP A 49 -5.02 -2.27 9.33
CA ASP A 49 -3.66 -2.82 9.33
C ASP A 49 -3.39 -3.78 8.16
N ALA A 50 -4.40 -4.59 7.78
CA ALA A 50 -4.26 -5.51 6.66
C ALA A 50 -4.19 -4.74 5.33
N VAL A 51 -5.01 -3.70 5.19
CA VAL A 51 -4.98 -2.81 4.02
C VAL A 51 -3.65 -2.08 3.92
N ASN A 52 -3.18 -1.47 5.02
CA ASN A 52 -1.92 -0.73 5.02
C ASN A 52 -0.73 -1.64 4.68
N ARG A 53 -0.68 -2.87 5.21
CA ARG A 53 0.35 -3.84 4.83
C ARG A 53 0.30 -4.20 3.34
N ALA A 54 -0.90 -4.40 2.78
CA ALA A 54 -1.04 -4.69 1.36
C ALA A 54 -0.52 -3.53 0.48
N ILE A 55 -0.84 -2.29 0.86
CA ILE A 55 -0.37 -1.08 0.17
C ILE A 55 1.15 -0.95 0.29
N SER A 56 1.71 -1.05 1.50
CA SER A 56 3.16 -0.96 1.71
C SER A 56 3.91 -2.00 0.87
N HIS A 57 3.46 -3.25 0.90
CA HIS A 57 4.08 -4.32 0.14
C HIS A 57 4.00 -4.10 -1.37
N PHE A 58 2.87 -3.57 -1.85
CA PHE A 58 2.68 -3.27 -3.26
C PHE A 58 3.61 -2.15 -3.75
N ILE A 59 3.79 -1.09 -2.94
CA ILE A 59 4.66 0.04 -3.27
C ILE A 59 6.14 -0.35 -3.19
N GLU A 60 6.55 -1.06 -2.14
CA GLU A 60 7.94 -1.50 -1.95
C GLU A 60 8.41 -2.45 -3.06
N LYS A 61 7.49 -3.21 -3.67
CA LYS A 61 7.78 -4.11 -4.78
C LYS A 61 7.82 -3.42 -6.15
N GLN A 62 7.42 -2.15 -6.25
CA GLN A 62 7.59 -1.43 -7.51
C GLN A 62 9.07 -1.06 -7.65
N PRO A 63 9.68 -1.23 -8.83
CA PRO A 63 11.01 -0.69 -9.08
C PRO A 63 10.96 0.81 -8.81
N ASP A 64 11.95 1.34 -8.10
CA ASP A 64 12.06 2.76 -7.83
C ASP A 64 11.86 3.54 -9.13
N VAL A 65 10.72 4.23 -9.27
CA VAL A 65 10.71 5.45 -10.07
C VAL A 65 11.76 6.31 -9.39
N LYS A 66 12.90 6.53 -10.05
CA LYS A 66 13.99 7.36 -9.53
C LYS A 66 13.47 8.77 -9.28
N THR A 67 12.81 9.00 -8.15
CA THR A 67 12.64 10.32 -7.58
C THR A 67 14.00 10.66 -7.03
N SER A 68 14.66 11.63 -7.66
CA SER A 68 15.88 12.25 -7.18
C SER A 68 15.79 12.46 -5.65
N GLY A 69 16.71 11.80 -4.94
CA GLY A 69 16.61 11.58 -3.51
C GLY A 69 16.33 12.85 -2.69
N GLY A 70 15.13 12.92 -2.12
CA GLY A 70 14.88 13.75 -0.96
C GLY A 70 15.65 13.17 0.23
N LYS A 71 16.67 13.88 0.73
CA LYS A 71 17.35 13.52 1.98
C LYS A 71 16.29 13.24 3.06
N LYS A 72 16.28 12.03 3.63
CA LYS A 72 15.48 11.73 4.82
C LYS A 72 15.78 12.80 5.88
N PRO A 73 14.79 13.57 6.38
CA PRO A 73 15.04 14.56 7.41
C PRO A 73 15.57 13.83 8.64
N GLN A 74 16.76 14.23 9.11
CA GLN A 74 17.36 13.66 10.31
C GLN A 74 16.43 13.88 11.50
N SER A 75 16.22 12.83 12.29
CA SER A 75 15.36 12.94 13.46
C SER A 75 15.92 13.99 14.43
N ILE A 76 15.02 14.71 15.11
CA ILE A 76 15.40 15.73 16.11
C ILE A 76 16.36 15.13 17.15
N PHE A 77 16.20 13.85 17.48
CA PHE A 77 17.09 13.10 18.38
C PHE A 77 18.52 12.99 17.84
N GLN A 78 18.71 12.75 16.54
CA GLN A 78 20.06 12.75 15.92
C GLN A 78 20.70 14.15 15.93
N ARG A 79 19.90 15.22 15.81
CA ARG A 79 20.40 16.59 15.91
C ARG A 79 20.86 16.95 17.32
N ILE A 80 20.14 16.48 18.35
CA ILE A 80 20.46 16.75 19.76
C ILE A 80 21.72 15.97 20.19
N ALA A 81 21.83 14.69 19.84
CA ALA A 81 22.99 13.86 20.20
C ALA A 81 24.32 14.43 19.67
N ARG A 82 24.32 15.03 18.48
CA ARG A 82 25.51 15.68 17.90
C ARG A 82 25.98 16.92 18.67
N ARG A 83 25.11 17.59 19.41
CA ARG A 83 25.44 18.81 20.15
C ARG A 83 26.12 18.52 21.49
N ILE A 84 25.99 17.29 22.00
CA ILE A 84 26.55 16.87 23.29
C ILE A 84 27.98 16.31 23.13
N SER A 85 28.36 15.80 21.96
CA SER A 85 29.72 15.27 21.70
C SER A 85 30.81 16.33 21.45
N PHE A 86 30.51 17.63 21.59
CA PHE A 86 31.49 18.72 21.42
C PHE A 86 31.61 19.63 22.66
N ALA A 87 31.16 19.16 23.82
CA ALA A 87 31.41 19.79 25.12
C ALA A 87 32.43 19.00 25.92
#